data_AF-A0A3C1THB7-F1
#
_entry.id   AF-A0A3C1THB7-F1
#
_cell.length_a   1.000
_cell.length_b   1.000
_cell.length_c   1.000
_cell.angle_alpha   90.00
_cell.angle_beta   90.00
_cell.angle_gamma   90.00
#
_symmetry.space_group_name_H-M   'P 1'
#
loop_
_entity.id
_entity.type
_entity.pdbx_description
1 polymer ?
#
loop_
_entity_poly.entity_id
_entity_poly.type
_entity_poly.pdbx_seq_one_letter_code
_entity_poly.pdbx_strand_id
1 'polypeptide(L)'
;MKWITRERPKIDRIACPWLIRKFIDANAEFIFVPFDEVIAHAERVKAIPFDVPNVELTHYGDKCTFDYLVKKYEIQDPAVHIIASIVRGADTDRHEFAAEAAGLWAISAGLAYNFSNDYELLQQGMVMYDALYSWATHLHGVKHLQTPFEDLLVNAVQKALAKHPSKRKPAWAIALQNLIQDQIDTQLSLNLKDISKELDLNPAYLSREFSKYFENVSYGEYIRKMRIEKALELLENSEHTLTEIAYLTGFSDQSHFTRIFKKIIGVNPSLYRKTKK
;
A
#
# COMPACT_ATOMS: atom_id res chain seq x y z
N MET A 1 -32.13 28.58 -10.17
CA MET A 1 -31.39 29.22 -11.29
C MET A 1 -31.19 28.18 -12.38
N LYS A 2 -31.17 28.60 -13.65
CA LYS A 2 -30.88 27.71 -14.79
C LYS A 2 -29.40 27.79 -15.13
N TRP A 3 -28.80 26.64 -15.39
CA TRP A 3 -27.40 26.48 -15.71
C TRP A 3 -27.28 25.66 -16.98
N ILE A 4 -26.33 26.00 -17.84
CA ILE A 4 -26.22 25.36 -19.16
C ILE A 4 -24.77 25.06 -19.52
N THR A 5 -24.56 23.90 -20.12
CA THR A 5 -23.26 23.49 -20.67
C THR A 5 -23.47 22.60 -21.89
N ARG A 6 -22.37 22.20 -22.53
CA ARG A 6 -22.42 21.31 -23.70
C ARG A 6 -22.80 19.88 -23.30
N GLU A 7 -23.49 19.19 -24.20
CA GLU A 7 -23.88 17.78 -24.08
C GLU A 7 -22.69 16.83 -23.85
N ARG A 8 -23.02 15.59 -23.44
CA ARG A 8 -22.04 14.55 -23.07
C ARG A 8 -21.10 15.04 -21.96
N PRO A 9 -21.64 15.44 -20.78
CA PRO A 9 -20.85 15.94 -19.67
C PRO A 9 -19.87 14.87 -19.16
N LYS A 10 -18.70 15.31 -18.74
CA LYS A 10 -17.67 14.49 -18.10
C LYS A 10 -17.12 15.25 -16.91
N ILE A 11 -16.66 14.51 -15.90
CA ILE A 11 -15.90 14.97 -14.73
C ILE A 11 -16.37 16.34 -14.24
N ASP A 12 -15.75 17.45 -14.70
CA ASP A 12 -16.05 18.81 -14.27
C ASP A 12 -17.50 19.26 -14.57
N ARG A 13 -18.05 18.88 -15.73
CA ARG A 13 -19.46 19.16 -16.12
C ARG A 13 -20.49 18.34 -15.37
N ILE A 14 -20.06 17.37 -14.56
CA ILE A 14 -20.91 16.62 -13.62
C ILE A 14 -20.65 17.12 -12.18
N ALA A 15 -19.40 17.38 -11.83
CA ALA A 15 -18.98 17.91 -10.54
C ALA A 15 -19.60 19.27 -10.25
N CYS A 16 -19.58 20.19 -11.23
CA CYS A 16 -20.11 21.54 -11.11
C CYS A 16 -21.62 21.52 -10.78
N PRO A 17 -22.48 20.80 -11.53
CA PRO A 17 -23.87 20.63 -11.14
C PRO A 17 -24.11 20.10 -9.72
N TRP A 18 -23.31 19.13 -9.27
CA TRP A 18 -23.41 18.59 -7.91
C TRP A 18 -23.08 19.66 -6.87
N LEU A 19 -21.97 20.38 -7.06
CA LEU A 19 -21.55 21.47 -6.17
C LEU A 19 -22.61 22.57 -6.12
N ILE A 20 -23.14 22.95 -7.29
CA ILE A 20 -24.19 23.97 -7.40
C ILE A 20 -25.42 23.55 -6.61
N ARG A 21 -25.94 22.34 -6.81
CA ARG A 21 -27.12 21.87 -6.07
C ARG A 21 -26.89 21.80 -4.57
N LYS A 22 -25.69 21.42 -4.14
CA LYS A 22 -25.43 21.17 -2.72
C LYS A 22 -25.07 22.43 -1.93
N PHE A 23 -24.41 23.41 -2.55
CA PHE A 23 -23.83 24.55 -1.83
C PHE A 23 -24.28 25.93 -2.35
N ILE A 24 -24.89 26.02 -3.54
CA ILE A 24 -25.22 27.31 -4.17
C ILE A 24 -26.74 27.48 -4.33
N ASP A 25 -27.40 26.50 -4.95
CA ASP A 25 -28.83 26.54 -5.27
C ASP A 25 -29.41 25.13 -5.38
N ALA A 26 -30.12 24.68 -4.35
CA ALA A 26 -30.76 23.36 -4.29
C ALA A 26 -31.79 23.12 -5.39
N ASN A 27 -32.37 24.18 -5.97
CA ASN A 27 -33.36 24.10 -7.04
C ASN A 27 -32.74 24.37 -8.42
N ALA A 28 -31.42 24.24 -8.55
CA ALA A 28 -30.73 24.43 -9.83
C ALA A 28 -31.20 23.44 -10.89
N GLU A 29 -31.57 23.99 -12.05
CA GLU A 29 -31.91 23.26 -13.28
C GLU A 29 -30.71 23.28 -14.22
N PHE A 30 -30.38 22.13 -14.80
CA PHE A 30 -29.26 21.97 -15.73
C PHE A 30 -29.77 21.65 -17.12
N ILE A 31 -29.18 22.29 -18.11
CA ILE A 31 -29.53 22.15 -19.52
C ILE A 31 -28.26 21.71 -20.27
N PHE A 32 -28.41 20.69 -21.10
CA PHE A 32 -27.36 20.17 -21.98
C PHE A 32 -27.78 20.36 -23.43
N VAL A 33 -26.91 20.98 -24.23
CA VAL A 33 -27.15 21.25 -25.66
C VAL A 33 -25.87 21.02 -26.48
N PRO A 34 -25.93 20.90 -27.81
CA PRO A 34 -24.75 20.91 -28.65
C PRO A 34 -23.85 22.11 -28.37
N PHE A 35 -22.53 21.92 -28.50
CA PHE A 35 -21.52 22.90 -28.09
C PHE A 35 -21.72 24.29 -28.71
N ASP A 36 -22.03 24.33 -29.99
CA ASP A 36 -22.29 25.54 -30.78
C ASP A 36 -23.60 26.25 -30.41
N GLU A 37 -24.52 25.57 -29.71
CA GLU A 37 -25.79 26.13 -29.28
C GLU A 37 -25.76 26.71 -27.85
N VAL A 38 -24.73 26.42 -27.05
CA VAL A 38 -24.70 26.75 -25.61
C VAL A 38 -24.97 28.23 -25.36
N ILE A 39 -24.26 29.14 -26.05
CA ILE A 39 -24.38 30.59 -25.81
C ILE A 39 -25.75 31.12 -26.26
N ALA A 40 -26.16 30.81 -27.49
CA ALA A 40 -27.45 31.27 -28.03
C ALA A 40 -28.63 30.74 -27.22
N HIS A 41 -28.54 29.51 -26.70
CA HIS A 41 -29.55 28.94 -25.83
C HIS A 41 -29.53 29.58 -24.45
N ALA A 42 -28.35 29.79 -23.85
CA ALA A 42 -28.17 30.44 -22.55
C ALA A 42 -28.89 31.80 -22.48
N GLU A 43 -28.71 32.64 -23.51
CA GLU A 43 -29.37 33.95 -23.60
C GLU A 43 -30.89 33.81 -23.69
N ARG A 44 -31.38 32.88 -24.51
CA ARG A 44 -32.82 32.64 -24.74
C ARG A 44 -33.55 32.21 -23.47
N VAL A 45 -32.97 31.28 -22.71
CA VAL A 45 -33.59 30.74 -21.48
C VAL A 45 -33.11 31.42 -20.21
N LYS A 46 -32.25 32.44 -20.34
CA LYS A 46 -31.58 33.15 -19.23
C LYS A 46 -30.86 32.19 -18.27
N ALA A 47 -30.11 31.23 -18.83
CA ALA A 47 -29.29 30.30 -18.08
C ALA A 47 -27.85 30.80 -17.97
N ILE A 48 -27.16 30.41 -16.89
CA ILE A 48 -25.75 30.74 -16.65
C ILE A 48 -24.90 29.68 -17.35
N PRO A 49 -24.12 30.03 -18.39
CA PRO A 49 -23.26 29.07 -19.07
C PRO A 49 -22.01 28.78 -18.25
N PHE A 50 -21.55 27.53 -18.27
CA PHE A 50 -20.34 27.09 -17.59
C PHE A 50 -19.61 25.97 -18.35
N ASP A 51 -18.31 25.82 -18.09
CA ASP A 51 -17.39 24.89 -18.76
C ASP A 51 -17.47 24.93 -20.30
N VAL A 52 -17.44 26.14 -20.84
CA VAL A 52 -17.30 26.41 -22.28
C VAL A 52 -16.32 27.58 -22.49
N PRO A 53 -15.73 27.75 -23.69
CA PRO A 53 -14.89 28.90 -23.98
C PRO A 53 -15.66 30.22 -23.88
N ASN A 54 -14.95 31.29 -23.50
CA ASN A 54 -15.44 32.68 -23.50
C ASN A 54 -16.62 32.98 -22.54
N VAL A 55 -16.83 32.16 -21.50
CA VAL A 55 -17.78 32.48 -20.42
C VAL A 55 -17.05 32.69 -19.10
N GLU A 56 -17.73 33.32 -18.14
CA GLU A 56 -17.15 33.65 -16.84
C GLU A 56 -16.76 32.40 -16.02
N LEU A 57 -17.54 31.32 -16.15
CA LEU A 57 -17.32 30.07 -15.42
C LEU A 57 -16.66 29.06 -16.34
N THR A 58 -15.33 29.11 -16.43
CA THR A 58 -14.55 28.25 -17.32
C THR A 58 -13.20 27.89 -16.67
N HIS A 59 -12.34 27.22 -17.41
CA HIS A 59 -10.99 26.85 -17.00
C HIS A 59 -10.07 28.07 -16.98
N TYR A 60 -9.28 28.21 -15.91
CA TYR A 60 -8.29 29.29 -15.78
C TYR A 60 -6.94 28.75 -15.31
N GLY A 61 -5.97 28.72 -16.24
CA GLY A 61 -4.65 28.15 -15.99
C GLY A 61 -4.76 26.68 -15.59
N ASP A 62 -4.30 26.36 -14.39
CA ASP A 62 -4.31 24.99 -13.85
C ASP A 62 -5.63 24.59 -13.18
N LYS A 63 -6.59 25.50 -13.06
CA LYS A 63 -7.85 25.31 -12.33
C LYS A 63 -9.00 25.00 -13.28
N CYS A 64 -9.84 24.03 -12.91
CA CYS A 64 -11.06 23.70 -13.63
C CYS A 64 -12.23 24.61 -13.21
N THR A 65 -13.39 24.44 -13.85
CA THR A 65 -14.59 25.23 -13.55
C THR A 65 -15.06 25.01 -12.11
N PHE A 66 -14.93 23.79 -11.57
CA PHE A 66 -15.25 23.49 -10.17
C PHE A 66 -14.48 24.36 -9.19
N ASP A 67 -13.16 24.52 -9.39
CA ASP A 67 -12.32 25.39 -8.56
C ASP A 67 -12.79 26.84 -8.58
N TYR A 68 -13.23 27.31 -9.74
CA TYR A 68 -13.71 28.67 -9.89
C TYR A 68 -15.05 28.87 -9.20
N LEU A 69 -15.97 27.89 -9.25
CA LEU A 69 -17.20 27.92 -8.46
C LEU A 69 -16.93 27.97 -6.96
N VAL A 70 -16.02 27.12 -6.45
CA VAL A 70 -15.61 27.13 -5.04
C VAL A 70 -15.09 28.51 -4.63
N LYS A 71 -14.26 29.14 -5.48
CA LYS A 71 -13.72 30.48 -5.22
C LYS A 71 -14.80 31.57 -5.30
N LYS A 72 -15.61 31.58 -6.36
CA LYS A 72 -16.62 32.64 -6.63
C LYS A 72 -17.70 32.69 -5.56
N TYR A 73 -18.12 31.53 -5.06
CA TYR A 73 -19.15 31.41 -4.03
C TYR A 73 -18.58 31.25 -2.62
N GLU A 74 -17.27 31.45 -2.45
CA GLU A 74 -16.58 31.44 -1.15
C GLU A 74 -16.85 30.20 -0.30
N ILE A 75 -16.91 29.02 -0.94
CA ILE A 75 -17.22 27.76 -0.25
C ILE A 75 -16.01 27.34 0.60
N GLN A 76 -16.19 27.29 1.92
CA GLN A 76 -15.13 27.00 2.91
C GLN A 76 -15.13 25.55 3.42
N ASP A 77 -15.97 24.68 2.86
CA ASP A 77 -16.10 23.31 3.31
C ASP A 77 -14.80 22.52 3.03
N PRO A 78 -14.13 21.95 4.05
CA PRO A 78 -12.86 21.23 3.86
C PRO A 78 -12.98 20.00 2.95
N ALA A 79 -14.11 19.28 2.98
CA ALA A 79 -14.36 18.14 2.12
C ALA A 79 -14.52 18.57 0.66
N VAL A 80 -15.14 19.73 0.42
CA VAL A 80 -15.20 20.34 -0.92
C VAL A 80 -13.80 20.69 -1.43
N HIS A 81 -12.90 21.20 -0.59
CA HIS A 81 -11.51 21.46 -1.00
C HIS A 81 -10.72 20.20 -1.33
N ILE A 82 -10.96 19.09 -0.62
CA ILE A 82 -10.39 17.78 -0.97
C ILE A 82 -10.91 17.33 -2.34
N ILE A 83 -12.23 17.38 -2.55
CA ILE A 83 -12.85 17.02 -3.83
C ILE A 83 -12.34 17.91 -4.98
N ALA A 84 -12.14 19.20 -4.75
CA ALA A 84 -11.63 20.12 -5.77
C ALA A 84 -10.27 19.65 -6.34
N SER A 85 -9.36 19.16 -5.48
CA SER A 85 -8.08 18.60 -5.93
C SER A 85 -8.26 17.33 -6.76
N ILE A 86 -9.21 16.46 -6.39
CA ILE A 86 -9.51 15.21 -7.11
C ILE A 86 -10.11 15.52 -8.48
N VAL A 87 -11.11 16.41 -8.54
CA VAL A 87 -11.77 16.83 -9.79
C VAL A 87 -10.76 17.49 -10.72
N ARG A 88 -9.93 18.41 -10.21
CA ARG A 88 -8.88 19.07 -11.00
C ARG A 88 -7.91 18.04 -11.59
N GLY A 89 -7.46 17.07 -10.80
CA GLY A 89 -6.56 16.02 -11.28
C GLY A 89 -7.18 15.15 -12.36
N ALA A 90 -8.44 14.74 -12.17
CA ALA A 90 -9.14 13.88 -13.11
C ALA A 90 -9.48 14.59 -14.43
N ASP A 91 -9.88 15.86 -14.35
CA ASP A 91 -10.33 16.62 -15.52
C ASP A 91 -9.16 17.15 -16.37
N THR A 92 -8.01 17.44 -15.74
CA THR A 92 -6.81 17.94 -16.44
C THR A 92 -5.78 16.85 -16.80
N ASP A 93 -6.13 15.57 -16.63
CA ASP A 93 -5.24 14.41 -16.83
C ASP A 93 -3.92 14.51 -16.02
N ARG A 94 -4.01 15.13 -14.84
CA ARG A 94 -2.91 15.34 -13.89
C ARG A 94 -3.20 14.60 -12.59
N HIS A 95 -3.15 13.29 -12.68
CA HIS A 95 -3.50 12.38 -11.58
C HIS A 95 -2.58 12.51 -10.36
N GLU A 96 -1.47 13.24 -10.46
CA GLU A 96 -0.60 13.57 -9.33
C GLU A 96 -1.25 14.52 -8.30
N PHE A 97 -2.32 15.25 -8.64
CA PHE A 97 -2.99 16.15 -7.70
C PHE A 97 -3.71 15.42 -6.56
N ALA A 98 -4.19 14.19 -6.80
CA ALA A 98 -4.81 13.35 -5.78
C ALA A 98 -4.78 11.89 -6.24
N ALA A 99 -4.52 10.96 -5.32
CA ALA A 99 -4.47 9.52 -5.64
C ALA A 99 -5.80 9.00 -6.23
N GLU A 100 -6.91 9.61 -5.83
CA GLU A 100 -8.27 9.28 -6.25
C GLU A 100 -8.59 9.78 -7.68
N ALA A 101 -7.78 10.69 -8.24
CA ALA A 101 -8.07 11.35 -9.52
C ALA A 101 -8.18 10.37 -10.69
N ALA A 102 -7.24 9.42 -10.82
CA ALA A 102 -7.27 8.41 -11.87
C ALA A 102 -8.52 7.50 -11.77
N GLY A 103 -8.95 7.19 -10.54
CA GLY A 103 -10.16 6.42 -10.28
C GLY A 103 -11.43 7.20 -10.66
N LEU A 104 -11.50 8.48 -10.27
CA LEU A 104 -12.61 9.35 -10.66
C LEU A 104 -12.72 9.49 -12.18
N TRP A 105 -11.59 9.65 -12.87
CA TRP A 105 -11.54 9.67 -14.33
C TRP A 105 -12.11 8.37 -14.92
N ALA A 106 -11.62 7.21 -14.45
CA ALA A 106 -12.03 5.90 -14.98
C ALA A 106 -13.54 5.66 -14.80
N ILE A 107 -14.09 5.96 -13.62
CA ILE A 107 -15.52 5.81 -13.33
C ILE A 107 -16.34 6.78 -14.17
N SER A 108 -15.93 8.06 -14.24
CA SER A 108 -16.66 9.09 -15.00
C SER A 108 -16.68 8.78 -16.50
N ALA A 109 -15.56 8.30 -17.05
CA ALA A 109 -15.47 7.87 -18.45
C ALA A 109 -16.38 6.66 -18.72
N GLY A 110 -16.39 5.68 -17.82
CA GLY A 110 -17.29 4.53 -17.90
C GLY A 110 -18.76 4.90 -17.83
N LEU A 111 -19.15 5.81 -16.92
CA LEU A 111 -20.52 6.32 -16.84
C LEU A 111 -20.92 7.03 -18.14
N ALA A 112 -20.08 7.91 -18.68
CA ALA A 112 -20.35 8.61 -19.94
C ALA A 112 -20.46 7.66 -21.14
N TYR A 113 -19.77 6.52 -21.10
CA TYR A 113 -19.91 5.46 -22.10
C TYR A 113 -21.24 4.70 -21.97
N ASN A 114 -21.63 4.34 -20.73
CA ASN A 114 -22.80 3.53 -20.45
C ASN A 114 -24.14 4.28 -20.62
N PHE A 115 -24.15 5.59 -20.38
CA PHE A 115 -25.36 6.41 -20.44
C PHE A 115 -25.32 7.36 -21.64
N SER A 116 -26.28 7.20 -22.55
CA SER A 116 -26.46 8.10 -23.70
C SER A 116 -27.25 9.35 -23.35
N ASN A 117 -28.13 9.29 -22.34
CA ASN A 117 -28.93 10.42 -21.87
C ASN A 117 -28.16 11.22 -20.81
N ASP A 118 -27.94 12.51 -21.08
CA ASP A 118 -27.14 13.38 -20.21
C ASP A 118 -27.79 13.63 -18.83
N TYR A 119 -29.12 13.59 -18.73
CA TYR A 119 -29.83 13.76 -17.46
C TYR A 119 -29.72 12.51 -16.57
N GLU A 120 -29.80 11.32 -17.17
CA GLU A 120 -29.56 10.06 -16.46
C GLU A 120 -28.10 9.94 -16.03
N LEU A 121 -27.17 10.30 -16.90
CA LEU A 121 -25.75 10.38 -16.59
C LEU A 121 -25.49 11.32 -15.42
N LEU A 122 -26.09 12.52 -15.44
CA LEU A 122 -26.01 13.47 -14.34
C LEU A 122 -26.54 12.88 -13.04
N GLN A 123 -27.68 12.19 -13.07
CA GLN A 123 -28.26 11.56 -11.89
C GLN A 123 -27.32 10.52 -11.28
N GLN A 124 -26.68 9.66 -12.08
CA GLN A 124 -25.69 8.70 -11.58
C GLN A 124 -24.44 9.40 -11.04
N GLY A 125 -23.98 10.44 -11.74
CA GLY A 125 -22.87 11.27 -11.30
C GLY A 125 -23.12 11.93 -9.94
N MET A 126 -24.34 12.37 -9.66
CA MET A 126 -24.71 12.98 -8.37
C MET A 126 -24.52 11.98 -7.21
N VAL A 127 -24.92 10.72 -7.38
CA VAL A 127 -24.72 9.66 -6.39
C VAL A 127 -23.22 9.43 -6.13
N MET A 128 -22.42 9.41 -7.18
CA MET A 128 -20.97 9.26 -7.09
C MET A 128 -20.34 10.40 -6.29
N TYR A 129 -20.70 11.66 -6.58
CA TYR A 129 -20.16 12.81 -5.86
C TYR A 129 -20.67 12.90 -4.41
N ASP A 130 -21.89 12.45 -4.11
CA ASP A 130 -22.37 12.32 -2.73
C ASP A 130 -21.59 11.27 -1.94
N ALA A 131 -21.25 10.14 -2.56
CA ALA A 131 -20.38 9.14 -1.96
C ALA A 131 -18.96 9.69 -1.74
N LEU A 132 -18.39 10.37 -2.74
CA LEU A 132 -17.07 10.98 -2.64
C LEU A 132 -17.03 12.07 -1.56
N TYR A 133 -18.09 12.86 -1.42
CA TYR A 133 -18.21 13.87 -0.36
C TYR A 133 -18.33 13.25 1.02
N SER A 134 -19.12 12.19 1.16
CA SER A 134 -19.24 11.46 2.42
C SER A 134 -17.90 10.86 2.84
N TRP A 135 -17.14 10.30 1.88
CA TRP A 135 -15.78 9.85 2.11
C TRP A 135 -14.85 11.00 2.49
N ALA A 136 -14.86 12.11 1.75
CA ALA A 136 -14.00 13.26 2.03
C ALA A 136 -14.28 13.87 3.42
N THR A 137 -15.53 13.84 3.86
CA THR A 137 -15.97 14.38 5.16
C THR A 137 -15.64 13.45 6.32
N HIS A 138 -15.81 12.14 6.15
CA HIS A 138 -15.81 11.19 7.29
C HIS A 138 -14.68 10.17 7.26
N LEU A 139 -14.14 9.84 6.08
CA LEU A 139 -13.29 8.67 5.85
C LEU A 139 -11.93 9.01 5.22
N HIS A 140 -11.69 10.23 4.73
CA HIS A 140 -10.44 10.62 4.07
C HIS A 140 -9.18 10.31 4.90
N GLY A 141 -9.26 10.46 6.23
CA GLY A 141 -8.15 10.14 7.14
C GLY A 141 -8.14 8.69 7.66
N VAL A 142 -9.13 7.87 7.31
CA VAL A 142 -9.27 6.51 7.81
C VAL A 142 -8.53 5.55 6.89
N LYS A 143 -7.54 4.83 7.43
CA LYS A 143 -6.82 3.81 6.66
C LYS A 143 -7.74 2.61 6.39
N HIS A 144 -7.99 2.32 5.13
CA HIS A 144 -8.77 1.13 4.72
C HIS A 144 -8.11 -0.22 5.09
N LEU A 145 -6.81 -0.21 5.40
CA LEU A 145 -6.05 -1.40 5.76
C LEU A 145 -6.13 -1.77 7.25
N GLN A 146 -6.66 -0.92 8.13
CA GLN A 146 -6.83 -1.29 9.54
C GLN A 146 -8.08 -2.17 9.71
N THR A 147 -7.95 -3.44 9.35
CA THR A 147 -8.92 -4.45 9.75
C THR A 147 -8.84 -4.64 11.27
N PRO A 148 -9.97 -4.92 11.95
CA PRO A 148 -9.98 -5.18 13.39
C PRO A 148 -9.02 -6.30 13.80
N PHE A 149 -8.73 -7.24 12.89
CA PHE A 149 -7.81 -8.34 13.12
C PHE A 149 -6.35 -7.89 13.20
N GLU A 150 -5.91 -6.98 12.32
CA GLU A 150 -4.54 -6.47 12.33
C GLU A 150 -4.25 -5.67 13.60
N ASP A 151 -5.17 -4.79 14.02
CA ASP A 151 -5.03 -4.07 15.29
C ASP A 151 -5.10 -5.03 16.49
N LEU A 152 -5.91 -6.09 16.44
CA LEU A 152 -5.96 -7.10 17.50
C LEU A 152 -4.69 -7.95 17.54
N LEU A 153 -4.09 -8.27 16.39
CA LEU A 153 -2.79 -8.93 16.27
C LEU A 153 -1.68 -8.03 16.78
N VAL A 154 -1.63 -6.77 16.35
CA VAL A 154 -0.64 -5.79 16.80
C VAL A 154 -0.76 -5.60 18.31
N ASN A 155 -1.97 -5.45 18.84
CA ASN A 155 -2.20 -5.34 20.28
C ASN A 155 -1.87 -6.63 21.04
N ALA A 156 -2.17 -7.81 20.49
CA ALA A 156 -1.83 -9.09 21.11
C ALA A 156 -0.32 -9.31 21.13
N VAL A 157 0.37 -8.98 20.03
CA VAL A 157 1.83 -9.02 19.92
C VAL A 157 2.44 -8.01 20.87
N GLN A 158 1.97 -6.76 20.91
CA GLN A 158 2.47 -5.76 21.86
C GLN A 158 2.24 -6.17 23.32
N LYS A 159 1.08 -6.75 23.67
CA LYS A 159 0.83 -7.28 25.01
C LYS A 159 1.69 -8.50 25.34
N ALA A 160 1.95 -9.38 24.38
CA ALA A 160 2.86 -10.52 24.54
C ALA A 160 4.31 -10.04 24.73
N LEU A 161 4.74 -9.06 23.95
CA LEU A 161 6.04 -8.39 24.06
C LEU A 161 6.17 -7.59 25.36
N ALA A 162 5.09 -7.01 25.89
CA ALA A 162 5.08 -6.29 27.17
C ALA A 162 5.07 -7.25 28.38
N LYS A 163 4.47 -8.44 28.25
CA LYS A 163 4.46 -9.48 29.30
C LYS A 163 5.78 -10.23 29.44
N HIS A 164 6.62 -10.22 28.41
CA HIS A 164 8.01 -10.63 28.51
C HIS A 164 8.87 -9.38 28.61
N PRO A 165 9.32 -8.94 29.80
CA PRO A 165 10.35 -7.93 29.87
C PRO A 165 11.54 -8.49 29.09
N SER A 166 11.78 -7.98 27.88
CA SER A 166 12.98 -8.34 27.14
C SER A 166 14.11 -7.87 28.02
N LYS A 167 14.86 -8.81 28.59
CA LYS A 167 16.17 -8.48 29.12
C LYS A 167 16.90 -7.89 27.91
N ARG A 168 17.17 -6.57 27.94
CA ARG A 168 17.91 -5.89 26.87
C ARG A 168 19.06 -6.81 26.47
N LYS A 169 19.07 -7.27 25.21
CA LYS A 169 20.11 -8.16 24.71
C LYS A 169 21.44 -7.46 25.00
N PRO A 170 22.38 -8.11 25.70
CA PRO A 170 23.68 -7.50 25.97
C PRO A 170 24.39 -7.24 24.63
N ALA A 171 25.27 -6.24 24.60
CA ALA A 171 25.95 -5.84 23.37
C ALA A 171 26.68 -7.01 22.67
N TRP A 172 27.25 -7.93 23.44
CA TRP A 172 27.88 -9.13 22.91
C TRP A 172 26.90 -10.07 22.19
N ALA A 173 25.63 -10.13 22.61
CA ALA A 173 24.63 -10.97 21.95
C ALA A 173 24.21 -10.38 20.60
N ILE A 174 24.16 -9.05 20.49
CA ILE A 174 23.93 -8.38 19.20
C ILE A 174 25.13 -8.60 18.28
N ALA A 175 26.35 -8.41 18.78
CA ALA A 175 27.57 -8.66 18.01
C ALA A 175 27.69 -10.11 17.55
N LEU A 176 27.36 -11.08 18.42
CA LEU A 176 27.32 -12.50 18.07
C LEU A 176 26.32 -12.80 16.95
N GLN A 177 25.15 -12.17 16.98
CA GLN A 177 24.12 -12.37 15.94
C GLN A 177 24.62 -11.89 14.57
N ASN A 178 25.28 -10.73 14.53
CA ASN A 178 25.89 -10.21 13.29
C ASN A 178 27.01 -11.13 12.79
N LEU A 179 27.89 -11.58 13.69
CA LEU A 179 29.01 -12.46 13.36
C LEU A 179 28.53 -13.81 12.81
N ILE A 180 27.49 -14.39 13.39
CA ILE A 180 26.88 -15.62 12.87
C ILE A 180 26.30 -15.38 11.47
N GLN A 181 25.63 -14.24 11.25
CA GLN A 181 25.04 -13.91 9.95
C GLN A 181 26.11 -13.73 8.86
N ASP A 182 27.18 -12.98 9.15
CA ASP A 182 28.27 -12.72 8.20
C ASP A 182 29.00 -14.02 7.81
N GLN A 183 29.17 -14.94 8.77
CA GLN A 183 29.92 -16.19 8.57
C GLN A 183 29.09 -17.30 7.88
N ILE A 184 27.76 -17.21 7.88
CA ILE A 184 26.90 -18.13 7.11
C ILE A 184 27.14 -17.97 5.60
N ASP A 185 27.57 -16.78 5.16
CA ASP A 185 27.74 -16.47 3.74
C ASP A 185 29.15 -16.77 3.18
N THR A 186 30.19 -16.88 4.04
CA THR A 186 31.59 -16.95 3.57
C THR A 186 32.29 -18.30 3.68
N GLN A 187 31.99 -19.15 4.68
CA GLN A 187 32.35 -20.60 4.81
C GLN A 187 32.17 -21.01 6.30
N LEU A 188 31.28 -21.98 6.57
CA LEU A 188 30.64 -22.23 7.88
C LEU A 188 31.48 -22.94 8.97
N SER A 189 32.73 -22.54 9.21
CA SER A 189 33.54 -23.07 10.35
C SER A 189 33.33 -22.26 11.64
N LEU A 190 32.10 -22.27 12.17
CA LEU A 190 31.73 -21.51 13.37
C LEU A 190 31.89 -22.32 14.67
N ASN A 191 33.12 -22.47 15.16
CA ASN A 191 33.37 -23.06 16.47
C ASN A 191 33.20 -22.01 17.58
N LEU A 192 32.57 -22.41 18.70
CA LEU A 192 32.35 -21.57 19.88
C LEU A 192 33.64 -20.93 20.38
N LYS A 193 34.78 -21.63 20.31
CA LYS A 193 36.08 -21.10 20.78
C LYS A 193 36.53 -19.87 19.99
N ASP A 194 36.36 -19.89 18.68
CA ASP A 194 36.84 -18.83 17.79
C ASP A 194 35.96 -17.58 17.94
N ILE A 195 34.64 -17.79 18.00
CA ILE A 195 33.67 -16.71 18.25
C ILE A 195 33.86 -16.10 19.64
N SER A 196 34.11 -16.92 20.66
CA SER A 196 34.37 -16.41 22.01
C SER A 196 35.59 -15.50 22.03
N LYS A 197 36.63 -15.84 21.26
CA LYS A 197 37.84 -15.02 21.14
C LYS A 197 37.57 -13.70 20.40
N GLU A 198 36.78 -13.73 19.34
CA GLU A 198 36.43 -12.54 18.55
C GLU A 198 35.56 -11.55 19.33
N LEU A 199 34.68 -12.06 20.21
CA LEU A 199 33.82 -11.24 21.08
C LEU A 199 34.47 -10.84 22.42
N ASP A 200 35.74 -11.21 22.64
CA ASP A 200 36.45 -11.05 23.92
C ASP A 200 35.67 -11.63 25.12
N LEU A 201 35.10 -12.83 24.92
CA LEU A 201 34.30 -13.55 25.91
C LEU A 201 34.93 -14.88 26.31
N ASN A 202 34.65 -15.30 27.55
CA ASN A 202 34.97 -16.65 28.00
C ASN A 202 34.01 -17.68 27.34
N PRO A 203 34.50 -18.77 26.71
CA PRO A 203 33.64 -19.78 26.07
C PRO A 203 32.61 -20.44 27.00
N ALA A 204 32.96 -20.65 28.27
CA ALA A 204 32.04 -21.20 29.26
C ALA A 204 30.99 -20.19 29.72
N TYR A 205 31.30 -18.89 29.68
CA TYR A 205 30.31 -17.83 29.89
C TYR A 205 29.35 -17.76 28.71
N LEU A 206 29.89 -17.69 27.48
CA LEU A 206 29.09 -17.62 26.27
C LEU A 206 28.14 -18.84 26.17
N SER A 207 28.64 -20.06 26.37
CA SER A 207 27.80 -21.27 26.34
C SER A 207 26.64 -21.24 27.33
N ARG A 208 26.87 -20.74 28.57
CA ARG A 208 25.85 -20.67 29.63
C ARG A 208 24.82 -19.58 29.38
N GLU A 209 25.25 -18.43 28.86
CA GLU A 209 24.36 -17.29 28.63
C GLU A 209 23.67 -17.36 27.27
N PHE A 210 24.19 -18.12 26.30
CA PHE A 210 23.66 -18.19 24.94
C PHE A 210 22.17 -18.55 24.91
N SER A 211 21.77 -19.64 25.57
CA SER A 211 20.38 -20.09 25.55
C SER A 211 19.40 -19.05 26.08
N LYS A 212 19.82 -18.22 27.05
CA LYS A 212 18.98 -17.14 27.63
C LYS A 212 18.59 -16.06 26.62
N TYR A 213 19.36 -15.88 25.55
CA TYR A 213 19.15 -14.82 24.56
C TYR A 213 18.83 -15.34 23.15
N PHE A 214 19.03 -16.64 22.89
CA PHE A 214 18.89 -17.28 21.58
C PHE A 214 18.00 -18.53 21.66
N GLU A 215 16.68 -18.33 21.56
CA GLU A 215 15.65 -19.39 21.43
C GLU A 215 15.66 -20.50 22.51
N ASN A 216 16.31 -20.30 23.67
CA ASN A 216 16.47 -21.33 24.72
C ASN A 216 17.17 -22.62 24.23
N VAL A 217 17.96 -22.55 23.16
CA VAL A 217 18.73 -23.69 22.63
C VAL A 217 20.22 -23.54 22.91
N SER A 218 20.95 -24.64 22.83
CA SER A 218 22.41 -24.58 22.92
C SER A 218 23.01 -23.95 21.65
N TYR A 219 24.19 -23.33 21.77
CA TYR A 219 24.92 -22.77 20.63
C TYR A 219 25.08 -23.77 19.47
N GLY A 220 25.45 -25.02 19.77
CA GLY A 220 25.61 -26.05 18.73
C GLY A 220 24.30 -26.46 18.05
N GLU A 221 23.16 -26.41 18.76
CA GLU A 221 21.84 -26.63 18.15
C GLU A 221 21.44 -25.47 17.26
N TYR A 222 21.68 -24.24 17.72
CA TYR A 222 21.42 -23.03 16.96
C TYR A 222 22.20 -23.02 15.63
N ILE A 223 23.52 -23.27 15.67
CA ILE A 223 24.33 -23.35 14.46
C ILE A 223 23.85 -24.45 13.52
N ARG A 224 23.46 -25.62 14.04
CA ARG A 224 22.91 -26.69 13.19
C ARG A 224 21.61 -26.27 12.52
N LYS A 225 20.73 -25.55 13.22
CA LYS A 225 19.48 -25.01 12.65
C LYS A 225 19.79 -24.06 11.48
N MET A 226 20.67 -23.08 11.70
CA MET A 226 21.09 -22.13 10.66
C MET A 226 21.71 -22.83 9.44
N ARG A 227 22.55 -23.86 9.66
CA ARG A 227 23.14 -24.66 8.58
C ARG A 227 22.09 -25.41 7.77
N ILE A 228 21.05 -25.94 8.41
CA ILE A 228 19.94 -26.59 7.71
C ILE A 228 19.10 -25.58 6.94
N GLU A 229 18.84 -24.40 7.49
CA GLU A 229 18.14 -23.32 6.77
C GLU A 229 18.90 -22.94 5.49
N LYS A 230 20.22 -22.75 5.56
CA LYS A 230 21.05 -22.53 4.36
C LYS A 230 21.04 -23.73 3.40
N ALA A 231 21.02 -24.96 3.93
CA ALA A 231 20.93 -26.15 3.10
C ALA A 231 19.61 -26.22 2.32
N LEU A 232 18.49 -25.74 2.90
CA LEU A 232 17.21 -25.65 2.20
C LEU A 232 17.31 -24.71 1.00
N GLU A 233 17.90 -23.52 1.18
CA GLU A 233 18.13 -22.58 0.08
C GLU A 233 18.95 -23.20 -1.05
N LEU A 234 20.03 -23.92 -0.72
CA LEU A 234 20.88 -24.59 -1.71
C LEU A 234 20.17 -25.77 -2.37
N LEU A 235 19.32 -26.51 -1.63
CA LEU A 235 18.55 -27.63 -2.17
C LEU A 235 17.50 -27.18 -3.19
N GLU A 236 16.95 -25.98 -3.03
CA GLU A 236 15.92 -25.40 -3.90
C GLU A 236 16.52 -24.64 -5.09
N ASN A 237 17.62 -23.92 -4.89
CA ASN A 237 18.14 -22.95 -5.87
C ASN A 237 19.45 -23.37 -6.56
N SER A 238 19.95 -24.58 -6.34
CA SER A 238 21.21 -25.04 -6.94
C SER A 238 21.19 -26.52 -7.37
N GLU A 239 22.11 -26.88 -8.28
CA GLU A 239 22.35 -28.26 -8.70
C GLU A 239 23.39 -28.98 -7.84
N HIS A 240 23.81 -28.40 -6.71
CA HIS A 240 24.85 -28.97 -5.87
C HIS A 240 24.51 -30.39 -5.41
N THR A 241 25.50 -31.27 -5.37
CA THR A 241 25.33 -32.61 -4.80
C THR A 241 25.07 -32.54 -3.30
N LEU A 242 24.45 -33.56 -2.70
CA LEU A 242 24.22 -33.56 -1.25
C LEU A 242 25.54 -33.51 -0.45
N THR A 243 26.61 -34.07 -1.04
CA THR A 243 27.98 -33.96 -0.52
C THR A 243 28.48 -32.52 -0.55
N GLU A 244 28.32 -31.83 -1.68
CA GLU A 244 28.68 -30.41 -1.80
C GLU A 244 27.89 -29.54 -0.83
N ILE A 245 26.56 -29.72 -0.74
CA ILE A 245 25.73 -28.97 0.20
C ILE A 245 26.17 -29.22 1.64
N ALA A 246 26.52 -30.46 2.00
CA ALA A 246 27.02 -30.75 3.34
C ALA A 246 28.29 -29.94 3.64
N TYR A 247 29.25 -29.87 2.72
CA TYR A 247 30.48 -29.09 2.91
C TYR A 247 30.24 -27.57 2.86
N LEU A 248 29.45 -27.08 1.93
CA LEU A 248 29.09 -25.66 1.79
C LEU A 248 28.39 -25.13 3.04
N THR A 249 27.58 -25.97 3.68
CA THR A 249 26.88 -25.63 4.93
C THR A 249 27.68 -25.99 6.19
N GLY A 250 28.96 -26.37 6.05
CA GLY A 250 29.89 -26.56 7.18
C GLY A 250 29.71 -27.85 7.98
N PHE A 251 29.06 -28.88 7.41
CA PHE A 251 29.11 -30.23 7.97
C PHE A 251 30.42 -30.93 7.59
N SER A 252 30.88 -31.82 8.47
CA SER A 252 32.08 -32.65 8.26
C SER A 252 31.94 -33.64 7.11
N ASP A 253 30.72 -34.12 6.89
CA ASP A 253 30.39 -35.17 5.94
C ASP A 253 28.88 -35.21 5.65
N GLN A 254 28.53 -35.85 4.54
CA GLN A 254 27.14 -35.99 4.08
C GLN A 254 26.27 -36.81 5.03
N SER A 255 26.83 -37.82 5.72
CA SER A 255 26.07 -38.69 6.63
C SER A 255 25.61 -37.92 7.86
N HIS A 256 26.49 -37.09 8.43
CA HIS A 256 26.17 -36.19 9.53
C HIS A 256 25.12 -35.16 9.11
N PHE A 257 25.31 -34.51 7.96
CA PHE A 257 24.31 -33.59 7.39
C PHE A 257 22.94 -34.25 7.27
N THR A 258 22.85 -35.41 6.63
CA THR A 258 21.59 -36.13 6.38
C THR A 258 20.86 -36.45 7.69
N ARG A 259 21.59 -36.91 8.71
CA ARG A 259 21.01 -37.22 10.03
C ARG A 259 20.44 -35.98 10.71
N ILE A 260 21.16 -34.85 10.66
CA ILE A 260 20.70 -33.59 11.27
C ILE A 260 19.53 -32.98 10.49
N PHE A 261 19.61 -32.98 9.16
CA PHE A 261 18.52 -32.50 8.30
C PHE A 261 17.24 -33.29 8.58
N LYS A 262 17.30 -34.63 8.59
CA LYS A 262 16.13 -35.45 8.93
C LYS A 262 15.60 -35.19 10.33
N LYS A 263 16.48 -34.96 11.31
CA LYS A 263 16.07 -34.64 12.69
C LYS A 263 15.28 -33.33 12.78
N ILE A 264 15.66 -32.32 12.00
CA ILE A 264 15.07 -30.98 12.06
C ILE A 264 13.85 -30.87 11.13
N ILE A 265 13.94 -31.38 9.90
CA ILE A 265 12.92 -31.21 8.84
C ILE A 265 11.95 -32.40 8.80
N GLY A 266 12.29 -33.54 9.40
CA GLY A 266 11.46 -34.75 9.44
C GLY A 266 11.63 -35.68 8.23
N VAL A 267 12.15 -35.18 7.11
CA VAL A 267 12.39 -35.95 5.87
C VAL A 267 13.86 -35.94 5.46
N ASN A 268 14.27 -36.88 4.61
CA ASN A 268 15.64 -36.90 4.08
C ASN A 268 15.87 -35.78 3.04
N PRO A 269 17.08 -35.21 2.95
CA PRO A 269 17.43 -34.17 1.96
C PRO A 269 17.14 -34.56 0.50
N SER A 270 17.41 -35.82 0.14
CA SER A 270 17.18 -36.35 -1.21
C SER A 270 15.69 -36.39 -1.57
N LEU A 271 14.85 -36.75 -0.58
CA LEU A 271 13.40 -36.76 -0.75
C LEU A 271 12.85 -35.34 -0.82
N TYR A 272 13.32 -34.45 0.07
CA TYR A 272 12.97 -33.04 0.07
C TYR A 272 13.23 -32.39 -1.30
N ARG A 273 14.41 -32.63 -1.90
CA ARG A 273 14.75 -32.11 -3.23
C ARG A 273 13.79 -32.59 -4.33
N LYS A 274 13.38 -33.86 -4.29
CA LYS A 274 12.44 -34.43 -5.28
C LYS A 274 11.02 -33.89 -5.17
N THR A 275 10.60 -33.38 -4.02
CA THR A 275 9.26 -32.82 -3.83
C THR A 275 9.15 -31.34 -4.25
N LYS A 276 10.29 -30.67 -4.47
CA LYS A 276 10.37 -29.24 -4.77
C LYS A 276 10.88 -28.93 -6.18
N LYS A 277 11.46 -29.91 -6.87
CA LYS A 277 11.68 -29.91 -8.33
C LYS A 277 10.48 -30.51 -9.04
#